data_AF-A0A817DB22-F1
#
_entry.id   AF-A0A817DB22-F1
#
_cell.length_a   1.000
_cell.length_b   1.000
_cell.length_c   1.000
_cell.angle_alpha   90.00
_cell.angle_beta   90.00
_cell.angle_gamma   90.00
#
_symmetry.space_group_name_H-M   'P 1'
#
loop_
_entity.id
_entity.type
_entity.pdbx_description
1 polymer ?
#
loop_
_entity_poly.entity_id
_entity_poly.type
_entity_poly.pdbx_seq_one_letter_code
_entity_poly.pdbx_strand_id
1 'polypeptide(L)'
;MSDKDRYNIFPSRMAQAVMKGRLKGAQTGHNLLKKKADALAIRFRSILKKIIDTKLLMGDVMKTAAFSLAEAKFSMSGDFTQVVIQSVSKAQIKIRTKRDNVAGYCAKLFHTITTINALDQVKNRGTILINV
;
A
#
# COMPACT_ATOMS: atom_id res chain seq x y z
N MET A 1 9.71 -23.95 37.26
CA MET A 1 8.95 -22.73 36.93
C MET A 1 9.61 -21.59 37.68
N SER A 2 10.01 -20.54 36.97
CA SER A 2 10.73 -19.40 37.54
C SER A 2 9.78 -18.57 38.38
N ASP A 3 10.24 -17.94 39.46
CA ASP A 3 9.42 -17.02 40.27
C ASP A 3 8.86 -15.84 39.43
N LYS A 4 9.44 -15.59 38.26
CA LYS A 4 8.96 -14.60 37.27
C LYS A 4 7.73 -15.03 36.47
N ASP A 5 7.36 -16.32 36.51
CA ASP A 5 6.22 -16.87 35.75
C ASP A 5 4.88 -16.69 36.48
N ARG A 6 4.89 -16.10 37.68
CA ARG A 6 3.71 -15.94 38.54
C ARG A 6 3.49 -14.47 38.90
N TYR A 7 2.22 -14.09 39.02
CA TYR A 7 1.88 -12.77 39.51
C TYR A 7 2.09 -12.71 41.03
N ASN A 8 2.74 -11.65 41.51
CA ASN A 8 2.89 -11.39 42.93
C ASN A 8 1.56 -10.90 43.52
N ILE A 9 0.67 -11.84 43.86
CA ILE A 9 -0.64 -11.59 44.45
C ILE A 9 -0.83 -12.43 45.71
N PHE A 10 -1.41 -11.83 46.75
CA PHE A 10 -1.76 -12.58 47.95
C PHE A 10 -2.90 -13.57 47.65
N PRO A 11 -2.80 -14.85 48.07
CA PRO A 11 -3.81 -15.86 47.76
C PRO A 11 -5.10 -15.60 48.55
N SER A 12 -6.09 -15.00 47.88
CA SER A 12 -7.44 -14.77 48.41
C SER A 12 -8.51 -15.19 47.39
N ARG A 13 -9.74 -15.48 47.85
CA ARG A 13 -10.86 -15.80 46.94
C ARG A 13 -11.14 -14.68 45.93
N MET A 14 -11.00 -13.43 46.36
CA MET A 14 -11.13 -12.27 45.48
C MET A 14 -10.02 -12.24 44.43
N ALA A 15 -8.77 -12.50 44.82
CA ALA A 15 -7.66 -12.57 43.88
C ALA A 15 -7.85 -13.69 42.83
N GLN A 16 -8.39 -14.86 43.22
CA GLN A 16 -8.71 -15.93 42.28
C GLN A 16 -9.75 -15.50 41.22
N ALA A 17 -10.80 -14.79 41.63
CA ALA A 17 -11.83 -14.28 40.71
C ALA A 17 -11.22 -13.28 39.70
N VAL A 18 -10.38 -12.36 40.18
CA VAL A 18 -9.65 -11.40 39.32
C VAL A 18 -8.74 -12.13 38.32
N MET A 19 -7.99 -13.13 38.77
CA MET A 19 -7.09 -13.89 37.91
C MET A 19 -7.83 -14.70 36.84
N LYS A 20 -8.97 -15.31 37.17
CA LYS A 20 -9.84 -15.98 36.17
C LYS A 20 -10.36 -14.99 35.14
N GLY A 21 -10.77 -13.79 35.57
CA GLY A 21 -11.19 -12.72 34.66
C GLY A 21 -10.06 -12.29 33.71
N ARG A 22 -8.86 -12.07 34.24
CA ARG A 22 -7.66 -11.74 33.45
C ARG A 22 -7.30 -12.84 32.45
N LEU A 23 -7.33 -14.11 32.88
CA LEU A 23 -7.07 -15.24 31.99
C LEU A 23 -8.07 -15.28 30.83
N LYS A 24 -9.36 -15.13 31.12
CA LYS A 24 -10.40 -15.11 30.08
C LYS A 24 -10.23 -13.92 29.13
N GLY A 25 -9.91 -12.74 29.65
CA GLY A 25 -9.62 -11.54 28.84
C GLY A 25 -8.36 -11.70 27.97
N ALA A 26 -7.32 -12.34 28.48
CA ALA A 26 -6.10 -12.63 27.71
C ALA A 26 -6.37 -13.65 26.60
N GLN A 27 -7.15 -14.70 26.88
CA GLN A 27 -7.56 -15.70 25.88
C GLN A 27 -8.39 -15.07 24.75
N THR A 28 -9.37 -14.22 25.08
CA THR A 28 -10.17 -13.53 24.07
C THR A 28 -9.32 -12.52 23.28
N GLY A 29 -8.47 -11.74 23.95
CA GLY A 29 -7.55 -10.80 23.33
C GLY A 29 -6.57 -11.48 22.36
N HIS A 30 -5.99 -12.61 22.76
CA HIS A 30 -5.12 -13.41 21.90
C HIS A 30 -5.86 -13.88 20.64
N ASN A 31 -7.07 -14.42 20.79
CA ASN A 31 -7.88 -14.88 19.65
C ASN A 31 -8.23 -13.75 18.69
N LEU A 32 -8.52 -12.55 19.20
CA LEU A 32 -8.78 -11.37 18.38
C LEU A 32 -7.54 -10.93 17.59
N LEU A 33 -6.38 -10.88 18.25
CA LEU A 33 -5.11 -10.52 17.61
C LEU A 33 -4.70 -11.56 16.57
N LYS A 34 -4.92 -12.85 16.85
CA LYS A 34 -4.65 -13.92 15.88
C LYS A 34 -5.52 -13.78 14.63
N LYS A 35 -6.82 -13.55 14.79
CA LYS A 35 -7.73 -13.27 13.66
C LYS A 35 -7.31 -12.04 12.84
N LYS A 36 -6.87 -10.96 13.51
CA LYS A 36 -6.33 -9.77 12.82
C LYS A 36 -5.07 -10.10 12.02
N ALA A 37 -4.12 -10.84 12.60
CA ALA A 37 -2.89 -11.25 11.93
C ALA A 37 -3.18 -12.12 10.71
N ASP A 38 -4.11 -13.07 10.82
CA ASP A 38 -4.49 -13.95 9.72
C ASP A 38 -5.16 -13.17 8.57
N ALA A 39 -6.04 -12.22 8.88
CA ALA A 39 -6.65 -11.33 7.88
C ALA A 39 -5.61 -10.48 7.14
N LEU A 40 -4.62 -9.93 7.86
CA LEU A 40 -3.51 -9.18 7.27
C LEU A 40 -2.65 -10.08 6.38
N ALA A 41 -2.36 -11.30 6.81
CA ALA A 41 -1.54 -12.25 6.05
C ALA A 41 -2.25 -12.71 4.75
N ILE A 42 -3.57 -12.88 4.76
CA ILE A 42 -4.36 -13.16 3.55
C ILE A 42 -4.28 -11.99 2.58
N ARG A 43 -4.47 -10.76 3.06
CA ARG A 43 -4.39 -9.55 2.23
C ARG A 43 -2.99 -9.35 1.65
N PHE A 44 -1.95 -9.58 2.44
CA PHE A 44 -0.57 -9.51 1.99
C PHE A 44 -0.30 -10.50 0.85
N ARG A 45 -0.74 -11.76 0.98
CA ARG A 45 -0.60 -12.76 -0.10
C ARG A 45 -1.37 -12.38 -1.37
N SER A 46 -2.57 -11.85 -1.22
CA SER A 46 -3.36 -11.37 -2.36
C SER A 46 -2.65 -10.22 -3.10
N ILE A 47 -2.06 -9.28 -2.35
CA ILE A 47 -1.28 -8.18 -2.92
C ILE A 47 -0.02 -8.70 -3.61
N LEU A 48 0.71 -9.64 -2.99
CA LEU A 48 1.91 -10.23 -3.60
C LEU A 48 1.59 -10.90 -4.94
N LYS A 49 0.49 -11.66 -5.02
CA LYS A 49 0.05 -12.26 -6.29
C LYS A 49 -0.21 -11.19 -7.35
N LYS A 50 -0.98 -10.14 -7.00
CA LYS A 50 -1.26 -9.03 -7.91
C LYS A 50 0.02 -8.31 -8.37
N ILE A 51 1.01 -8.14 -7.49
CA ILE A 51 2.30 -7.51 -7.84
C ILE A 51 3.04 -8.35 -8.87
N ILE A 52 3.10 -9.68 -8.68
CA ILE A 52 3.79 -10.57 -9.62
C ILE A 52 3.10 -10.52 -10.99
N ASP A 53 1.77 -10.69 -11.02
CA ASP A 53 0.98 -10.65 -12.26
C ASP A 53 1.17 -9.32 -13.00
N THR A 54 1.08 -8.20 -12.26
CA THR A 54 1.27 -6.85 -12.85
C THR A 54 2.70 -6.62 -13.31
N LYS A 55 3.71 -7.14 -12.61
CA LYS A 55 5.11 -6.99 -13.00
C LYS A 55 5.41 -7.70 -14.32
N LEU A 56 4.83 -8.89 -14.52
CA LEU A 56 4.96 -9.62 -15.78
C LEU A 56 4.28 -8.86 -16.92
N LEU A 57 3.03 -8.43 -16.73
CA LEU A 57 2.29 -7.63 -17.71
C LEU A 57 3.01 -6.31 -18.05
N MET A 58 3.60 -5.65 -17.05
CA MET A 58 4.36 -4.42 -17.25
C MET A 58 5.61 -4.64 -18.10
N GLY A 59 6.25 -5.81 -18.02
CA GLY A 59 7.36 -6.18 -18.89
C GLY A 59 6.95 -6.22 -20.36
N ASP A 60 5.79 -6.78 -20.67
CA ASP A 60 5.30 -6.85 -22.05
C ASP A 60 4.83 -5.50 -22.58
N VAL A 61 4.14 -4.70 -21.74
CA VAL A 61 3.76 -3.32 -22.08
C VAL A 61 5.00 -2.44 -22.31
N MET A 62 6.07 -2.64 -21.56
CA MET A 62 7.31 -1.89 -21.77
C MET A 62 8.00 -2.28 -23.09
N LYS A 63 7.97 -3.57 -23.46
CA LYS A 63 8.50 -4.02 -24.76
C LYS A 63 7.73 -3.38 -25.91
N THR A 64 6.40 -3.41 -25.88
CA THR A 64 5.58 -2.79 -26.94
C THR A 64 5.80 -1.29 -27.01
N ALA A 65 5.88 -0.59 -25.87
CA ALA A 65 6.19 0.84 -25.83
C ALA A 65 7.58 1.16 -26.42
N ALA A 66 8.59 0.33 -26.15
CA ALA A 66 9.92 0.48 -26.72
C ALA A 66 9.92 0.28 -28.25
N PHE A 67 9.15 -0.70 -28.76
CA PHE A 67 8.96 -0.88 -30.19
C PHE A 67 8.25 0.30 -30.84
N SER A 68 7.16 0.81 -30.25
CA SER A 68 6.47 2.01 -30.76
C SER A 68 7.37 3.24 -30.76
N LEU A 69 8.26 3.38 -29.77
CA LEU A 69 9.28 4.43 -29.77
C LEU A 69 10.28 4.25 -30.92
N ALA A 70 10.72 3.03 -31.22
CA ALA A 70 11.59 2.75 -32.34
C ALA A 70 10.92 3.05 -33.70
N GLU A 71 9.65 2.68 -33.87
CA GLU A 71 8.85 3.01 -35.06
C GLU A 71 8.71 4.52 -35.27
N ALA A 72 8.46 5.28 -34.19
CA ALA A 72 8.39 6.73 -34.23
C ALA A 72 9.74 7.36 -34.64
N LYS A 73 10.86 6.84 -34.09
CA LYS A 73 12.21 7.28 -34.47
C LYS A 73 12.54 6.98 -35.93
N PHE A 74 12.12 5.81 -36.43
CA PHE A 74 12.33 5.42 -37.82
C PHE A 74 11.53 6.33 -38.78
N SER A 75 10.26 6.56 -38.47
CA SER A 75 9.35 7.35 -39.32
C SER A 75 9.75 8.82 -39.44
N MET A 76 10.35 9.41 -38.40
CA MET A 76 10.74 10.83 -38.39
C MET A 76 12.22 11.06 -38.78
N SER A 77 12.95 10.02 -39.19
CA SER A 77 14.38 10.09 -39.59
C SER A 77 15.26 10.94 -38.66
N GLY A 78 15.09 10.80 -37.34
CA GLY A 78 15.88 11.55 -36.37
C GLY A 78 15.49 11.35 -34.90
N ASP A 79 16.36 11.78 -34.00
CA ASP A 79 16.14 11.75 -32.55
C ASP A 79 15.37 13.00 -32.08
N PHE A 80 14.08 12.84 -31.79
CA PHE A 80 13.20 13.90 -31.24
C PHE A 80 13.26 14.02 -29.70
N THR A 81 14.12 13.23 -29.05
CA THR A 81 14.26 13.19 -27.58
C THR A 81 14.59 14.55 -26.99
N GLN A 82 15.48 15.32 -27.64
CA GLN A 82 15.86 16.66 -27.16
C GLN A 82 14.69 17.64 -27.21
N VAL A 83 13.89 17.60 -28.28
CA VAL A 83 12.69 18.45 -28.43
C VAL A 83 11.67 18.11 -27.34
N VAL A 84 11.45 16.82 -27.06
CA VAL A 84 10.52 16.39 -26.02
C VAL A 84 10.96 16.89 -24.65
N ILE A 85 12.24 16.72 -24.29
CA ILE A 85 12.79 17.17 -22.99
C ILE A 85 12.68 18.70 -22.84
N GLN A 86 12.91 19.45 -23.92
CA GLN A 86 12.76 20.91 -23.91
C GLN A 86 11.29 21.37 -23.83
N SER A 87 10.36 20.56 -24.32
CA SER A 87 8.93 20.88 -24.37
C SER A 87 8.15 20.60 -23.06
N VAL A 88 8.83 20.26 -21.96
CA VAL A 88 8.17 19.94 -20.68
C VAL A 88 7.88 21.21 -19.87
N SER A 89 6.60 21.50 -19.62
CA SER A 89 6.19 22.63 -18.75
C SER A 89 5.45 22.16 -17.48
N LYS A 90 4.34 21.45 -17.64
CA LYS A 90 3.51 20.96 -16.53
C LYS A 90 3.16 19.49 -16.76
N ALA A 91 3.17 18.71 -15.67
CA ALA A 91 2.76 17.32 -15.72
C ALA A 91 1.27 17.18 -16.08
N GLN A 92 0.97 16.45 -17.15
CA GLN A 92 -0.38 16.13 -17.59
C GLN A 92 -1.04 15.06 -16.68
N ILE A 93 -0.24 14.17 -16.10
CA ILE A 93 -0.68 13.09 -15.24
C ILE A 93 -0.10 13.31 -13.84
N LYS A 94 -0.95 13.28 -12.81
CA LYS A 94 -0.57 13.48 -11.40
C LYS A 94 -1.04 12.31 -10.55
N ILE A 95 -0.39 12.10 -9.41
CA ILE A 95 -0.76 11.04 -8.47
C ILE A 95 -1.28 11.62 -7.17
N ARG A 96 -2.37 11.06 -6.64
CA ARG A 96 -2.88 11.35 -5.30
C ARG A 96 -2.85 10.14 -4.40
N THR A 97 -2.61 10.39 -3.13
CA THR A 97 -2.67 9.37 -2.07
C THR A 97 -4.08 9.25 -1.51
N LYS A 98 -4.61 8.03 -1.45
CA LYS A 98 -5.81 7.64 -0.73
C LYS A 98 -5.41 6.77 0.46
N ARG A 99 -6.13 6.88 1.58
CA ARG A 99 -5.98 5.98 2.73
C ARG A 99 -6.93 4.81 2.58
N ASP A 100 -6.41 3.60 2.71
CA ASP A 100 -7.19 2.36 2.76
C ASP A 100 -6.95 1.66 4.09
N ASN A 101 -8.00 1.14 4.72
CA ASN A 101 -7.91 0.53 6.04
C ASN A 101 -8.20 -0.96 5.94
N VAL A 102 -7.22 -1.78 6.31
CA VAL A 102 -7.32 -3.22 6.33
C VAL A 102 -7.13 -3.70 7.77
N ALA A 103 -8.19 -4.22 8.40
CA ALA A 103 -8.17 -4.76 9.76
C ALA A 103 -7.57 -3.80 10.82
N GLY A 104 -7.75 -2.48 10.64
CA GLY A 104 -7.21 -1.45 11.52
C GLY A 104 -5.78 -1.01 11.19
N TYR A 105 -5.19 -1.48 10.08
CA TYR A 105 -3.95 -0.96 9.50
C TYR A 105 -4.28 -0.01 8.34
N CYS A 106 -3.80 1.23 8.41
CA CYS A 106 -4.03 2.24 7.38
C CYS A 106 -2.90 2.23 6.34
N ALA A 107 -3.15 1.58 5.19
CA ALA A 107 -2.29 1.62 4.02
C ALA A 107 -2.52 2.90 3.20
N LYS A 108 -1.49 3.34 2.48
CA LYS A 108 -1.61 4.42 1.48
C LYS A 108 -1.66 3.78 0.10
N LEU A 109 -2.69 4.12 -0.67
CA LEU A 109 -2.87 3.73 -2.07
C LEU A 109 -2.68 4.95 -2.96
N PHE A 110 -2.13 4.74 -4.15
CA PHE A 110 -1.94 5.80 -5.13
C PHE A 110 -3.01 5.71 -6.23
N HIS A 111 -3.54 6.86 -6.65
CA HIS A 111 -4.50 6.97 -7.75
C HIS A 111 -4.01 8.02 -8.74
N THR A 112 -4.11 7.69 -10.02
CA THR A 112 -3.74 8.57 -11.12
C THR A 112 -4.86 9.55 -11.43
N ILE A 113 -4.52 10.82 -11.67
CA ILE A 113 -5.44 11.88 -12.06
C ILE A 113 -4.89 12.55 -13.32
N THR A 114 -5.69 12.53 -14.38
CA THR A 114 -5.36 13.20 -15.64
C THR A 114 -5.97 14.61 -15.62
N THR A 115 -5.17 15.62 -15.96
CA THR A 115 -5.50 17.04 -15.74
C THR A 115 -6.58 17.61 -16.69
N ILE A 116 -7.22 16.77 -17.53
CA ILE A 116 -8.27 17.17 -18.47
C ILE A 116 -9.62 17.42 -17.77
N ASN A 117 -9.83 16.84 -16.58
CA ASN A 117 -11.02 17.06 -15.77
C ASN A 117 -10.75 18.15 -14.72
N ALA A 118 -11.02 19.40 -15.09
CA ALA A 118 -10.72 20.60 -14.33
C ALA A 118 -11.62 20.86 -13.10
N LEU A 119 -12.07 19.83 -12.37
CA LEU A 119 -13.01 20.01 -11.24
C LEU A 119 -12.54 19.55 -9.85
N ASP A 120 -11.31 19.06 -9.66
CA ASP A 120 -10.81 18.71 -8.31
C ASP A 120 -9.65 19.60 -7.84
N GLN A 121 -9.94 20.90 -7.75
CA GLN A 121 -9.09 21.92 -7.12
C GLN A 121 -9.36 22.08 -5.61
N VAL A 122 -9.72 21.03 -4.85
CA VAL A 122 -9.76 21.18 -3.37
C VAL A 122 -9.34 19.89 -2.67
N LYS A 123 -8.12 19.92 -2.12
CA LYS A 123 -7.70 19.44 -0.78
C LYS A 123 -6.23 19.01 -0.83
N ASN A 124 -5.43 20.03 -0.59
CA ASN A 124 -4.02 20.03 -0.22
C ASN A 124 -3.70 18.94 0.83
N ARG A 125 -3.15 17.77 0.41
CA ARG A 125 -2.18 16.91 1.15
C ARG A 125 -1.55 15.90 0.17
N GLY A 126 -0.29 16.12 -0.21
CA GLY A 126 0.63 15.07 -0.69
C GLY A 126 0.49 14.61 -2.14
N THR A 127 0.48 15.52 -3.11
CA THR A 127 0.66 15.16 -4.53
C THR A 127 2.16 14.89 -4.78
N ILE A 128 2.53 13.63 -5.02
CA ILE A 128 3.87 13.30 -5.52
C ILE A 128 3.81 13.49 -7.04
N LEU A 129 4.55 14.48 -7.52
CA LEU A 129 4.76 14.69 -8.95
C LEU A 129 5.83 13.70 -9.39
N ILE A 130 5.45 12.71 -10.19
CA ILE A 130 6.44 11.94 -10.97
C ILE A 130 6.72 12.81 -12.20
N ASN A 131 7.85 13.51 -12.19
CA ASN A 131 8.43 14.05 -13.41
C ASN A 131 8.94 12.85 -14.21
N VAL A 132 8.29 12.58 -15.35
CA VAL A 132 8.89 11.81 -16.44
C VAL A 132 9.76 12.77 -17.23
#